data_AF-A0A1R1XEJ9-F1
#
_entry.id   AF-A0A1R1XEJ9-F1
#
_cell.length_a   1.000
_cell.length_b   1.000
_cell.length_c   1.000
_cell.angle_alpha   90.00
_cell.angle_beta   90.00
_cell.angle_gamma   90.00
#
_symmetry.space_group_name_H-M   'P 1'
#
loop_
_entity.id
_entity.type
_entity.pdbx_description
1 polymer ?
#
loop_
_entity_poly.entity_id
_entity_poly.type
_entity_poly.pdbx_seq_one_letter_code
_entity_poly.pdbx_strand_id
1 'polypeptide(L)'
;MPIGCYGGETFGISEARCNPIQSEIDKAIRLVANVGKSAAMESIRDELGISSVFICTSTARERAYNKWPTSKTWIADLIKTPMKTRMATWMTGSARWIKNFCFHDSNGQTIIR
;
A
#
# COMPACT_ATOMS: atom_id res chain seq x y z
N MET A 1 3.65 -3.49 -10.86
CA MET A 1 2.70 -3.57 -9.72
C MET A 1 1.93 -4.88 -9.87
N PRO A 2 1.92 -5.77 -8.87
CA PRO A 2 1.28 -7.09 -8.99
C PRO A 2 -0.24 -6.99 -9.21
N ILE A 3 -0.85 -7.95 -9.91
CA ILE A 3 -2.29 -7.92 -10.24
C ILE A 3 -3.19 -7.93 -8.98
N GLY A 4 -2.77 -8.64 -7.93
CA GLY A 4 -3.47 -8.66 -6.63
C GLY A 4 -3.43 -7.32 -5.87
N CYS A 5 -2.66 -6.35 -6.34
CA CYS A 5 -2.59 -5.00 -5.77
C CYS A 5 -3.41 -3.97 -6.57
N TYR A 6 -4.21 -4.41 -7.55
CA TYR A 6 -5.06 -3.50 -8.32
C TYR A 6 -6.06 -2.80 -7.40
N GLY A 7 -6.20 -1.48 -7.53
CA GLY A 7 -7.01 -0.66 -6.63
C GLY A 7 -6.40 -0.48 -5.23
N GLY A 8 -5.16 -0.92 -5.01
CA GLY A 8 -4.42 -0.80 -3.74
C GLY A 8 -4.34 0.60 -3.16
N GLU A 9 -4.40 1.61 -4.04
CA GLU A 9 -4.45 3.03 -3.68
C GLU A 9 -5.62 3.33 -2.72
N THR A 10 -6.72 2.57 -2.84
CA THR A 10 -7.96 2.76 -2.07
C THR A 10 -7.95 2.06 -0.71
N PHE A 11 -7.51 0.80 -0.64
CA PHE A 11 -7.59 -0.03 0.57
C PHE A 11 -6.28 -0.16 1.37
N GLY A 12 -5.13 0.23 0.79
CA GLY A 12 -3.81 0.20 1.43
C GLY A 12 -3.65 1.04 2.71
N ILE A 13 -4.73 1.68 3.18
CA ILE A 13 -4.82 2.39 4.47
C ILE A 13 -4.64 1.45 5.66
N SER A 14 -5.05 0.20 5.51
CA SER A 14 -5.20 -0.72 6.64
C SER A 14 -4.61 -2.07 6.28
N GLU A 15 -3.62 -2.48 7.07
CA GLU A 15 -3.07 -3.82 7.02
C GLU A 15 -4.16 -4.89 7.18
N ALA A 16 -5.14 -4.67 8.07
CA ALA A 16 -6.28 -5.57 8.25
C ALA A 16 -7.09 -5.80 6.96
N ARG A 17 -7.15 -4.81 6.05
CA ARG A 17 -7.78 -4.97 4.73
C ARG A 17 -6.89 -5.70 3.74
N CYS A 18 -5.57 -5.64 3.91
CA CYS A 18 -4.60 -6.34 3.08
C CYS A 18 -4.41 -7.80 3.52
N ASN A 19 -4.70 -8.13 4.78
CA ASN A 19 -4.48 -9.46 5.36
C ASN A 19 -5.11 -10.61 4.58
N PRO A 20 -6.39 -10.56 4.13
CA PRO A 20 -6.97 -11.65 3.36
C PRO A 20 -6.20 -11.92 2.07
N ILE A 21 -5.84 -10.86 1.33
CA ILE A 21 -5.08 -10.95 0.07
C ILE A 21 -3.66 -11.48 0.34
N GLN A 22 -3.00 -10.96 1.37
CA GLN A 22 -1.66 -11.40 1.76
C GLN A 22 -1.66 -12.90 2.11
N SER A 23 -2.68 -13.38 2.83
CA SER A 23 -2.78 -14.78 3.23
C SER A 23 -2.93 -15.75 2.06
N GLU A 24 -3.67 -15.38 1.01
CA GLU A 24 -3.79 -16.20 -0.19
C GLU A 24 -2.48 -16.22 -0.99
N ILE A 25 -1.79 -15.08 -1.06
CA ILE A 25 -0.46 -15.00 -1.68
C ILE A 25 0.55 -15.85 -0.92
N ASP A 26 0.53 -15.82 0.41
CA ASP A 26 1.44 -16.62 1.23
C ASP A 26 1.21 -18.12 1.05
N LYS A 27 -0.05 -18.56 0.95
CA LYS A 27 -0.38 -19.95 0.63
C LYS A 27 0.22 -20.35 -0.71
N ALA A 28 0.08 -19.51 -1.73
CA ALA A 28 0.67 -19.75 -3.05
C ALA A 28 2.20 -19.79 -3.01
N ILE A 29 2.83 -18.86 -2.30
CA ILE A 29 4.30 -18.82 -2.13
C ILE A 29 4.78 -20.11 -1.45
N ARG A 30 4.10 -20.55 -0.38
CA ARG A 30 4.47 -21.80 0.31
C ARG A 30 4.38 -23.03 -0.60
N LEU A 31 3.35 -23.09 -1.44
CA LEU A 31 3.17 -24.18 -2.41
C LEU A 31 4.30 -24.17 -3.45
N VAL A 32 4.65 -23.01 -4.00
CA VAL A 32 5.70 -22.87 -5.02
C VAL A 32 7.09 -23.13 -4.44
N ALA A 33 7.37 -22.63 -3.23
CA ALA A 33 8.65 -22.84 -2.56
C ALA A 33 8.79 -24.23 -1.93
N ASN A 34 7.72 -25.04 -1.93
CA ASN A 34 7.65 -26.37 -1.30
C ASN A 34 8.13 -26.37 0.18
N VAL A 35 7.73 -25.34 0.94
CA VAL A 35 8.13 -25.15 2.34
C VAL A 35 7.02 -25.50 3.33
N GLY A 36 7.41 -26.06 4.47
CA GLY A 36 6.49 -26.38 5.57
C GLY A 36 5.93 -25.14 6.28
N LYS A 37 4.90 -25.33 7.12
CA LYS A 37 4.24 -24.25 7.88
C LYS A 37 5.18 -23.55 8.89
N SER A 38 6.23 -24.23 9.33
CA SER A 38 7.23 -23.70 10.27
C SER A 38 8.16 -22.65 9.66
N ALA A 39 8.25 -22.59 8.33
CA ALA A 39 9.11 -21.61 7.67
C ALA A 39 8.53 -20.20 7.82
N ALA A 40 9.41 -19.25 8.17
CA ALA A 40 9.08 -17.84 8.32
C ALA A 40 8.74 -17.24 6.95
N MET A 41 7.52 -16.71 6.79
CA MET A 41 7.09 -16.14 5.51
C MET A 41 7.89 -14.90 5.12
N GLU A 42 8.31 -14.10 6.09
CA GLU A 42 9.09 -12.88 5.85
C GLU A 42 10.41 -13.21 5.16
N SER A 43 11.17 -14.17 5.68
CA SER A 43 12.41 -14.64 5.08
C SER A 43 12.21 -15.20 3.67
N ILE A 44 11.18 -16.02 3.45
CA ILE A 44 10.89 -16.59 2.12
C ILE A 44 10.56 -15.48 1.11
N ARG A 45 9.76 -14.49 1.53
CA ARG A 45 9.40 -13.36 0.67
C ARG A 45 10.62 -12.52 0.33
N ASP A 46 11.50 -12.26 1.30
CA ASP A 46 12.73 -11.50 1.08
C ASP A 46 13.68 -12.21 0.12
N GLU A 47 13.86 -13.53 0.27
CA GLU A 47 14.65 -14.36 -0.65
C GLU A 47 14.08 -14.36 -2.07
N LEU A 48 12.74 -14.39 -2.19
CA LEU A 48 12.06 -14.33 -3.48
C LEU A 48 11.92 -12.90 -4.04
N GLY A 49 12.34 -11.87 -3.29
CA GLY A 49 12.17 -10.47 -3.67
C GLY A 49 10.71 -10.01 -3.77
N ILE A 50 9.80 -10.65 -3.04
CA ILE A 50 8.36 -10.35 -3.06
C ILE A 50 8.03 -9.41 -1.92
N SER A 51 7.79 -8.14 -2.22
CA SER A 51 7.27 -7.18 -1.24
C SER A 51 5.86 -7.56 -0.79
N SER A 52 5.53 -7.27 0.48
CA SER A 52 4.18 -7.51 0.99
C SER A 52 3.12 -6.69 0.24
N VAL A 53 1.89 -7.18 0.23
CA VAL A 53 0.73 -6.50 -0.36
C VAL A 53 0.53 -5.14 0.29
N PHE A 54 0.70 -5.05 1.61
CA PHE A 54 0.58 -3.80 2.34
C PHE A 54 1.59 -2.76 1.85
N ILE A 55 2.86 -3.13 1.68
CA ILE A 55 3.89 -2.23 1.15
C ILE A 55 3.56 -1.84 -0.29
N CYS A 56 3.25 -2.81 -1.17
CA CYS A 56 2.93 -2.54 -2.57
C CYS A 56 1.76 -1.56 -2.75
N THR A 57 0.68 -1.78 -1.98
CA THR A 57 -0.54 -0.96 -2.03
C THR A 57 -0.34 0.41 -1.42
N SER A 58 0.48 0.51 -0.36
CA SER A 58 0.87 1.76 0.26
C SER A 58 1.75 2.63 -0.65
N THR A 59 2.71 2.03 -1.35
CA THR A 59 3.51 2.73 -2.37
C THR A 59 2.63 3.20 -3.53
N ALA A 60 1.66 2.39 -3.96
CA ALA A 60 0.71 2.80 -5.00
C ALA A 60 -0.13 4.00 -4.55
N ARG A 61 -0.64 3.97 -3.30
CA ARG A 61 -1.38 5.06 -2.66
C ARG A 61 -0.58 6.35 -2.61
N GLU A 62 0.67 6.30 -2.17
CA GLU A 62 1.53 7.47 -2.09
C GLU A 62 1.75 8.09 -3.47
N ARG A 63 2.10 7.26 -4.48
CA ARG A 63 2.25 7.70 -5.87
C ARG A 63 0.97 8.34 -6.41
N ALA A 64 -0.18 7.74 -6.12
CA ALA A 64 -1.49 8.28 -6.48
C ALA A 64 -1.72 9.65 -5.83
N TYR A 65 -1.43 9.79 -4.54
CA TYR A 65 -1.59 11.06 -3.82
C TYR A 65 -0.67 12.16 -4.38
N ASN A 66 0.54 11.83 -4.82
CA ASN A 66 1.46 12.80 -5.44
C ASN A 66 1.07 13.14 -6.89
N LYS A 67 0.53 12.17 -7.64
CA LYS A 67 0.17 12.33 -9.05
C LYS A 67 -1.18 13.01 -9.25
N TRP A 68 -2.21 12.59 -8.53
CA TRP A 68 -3.58 13.02 -8.77
C TRP A 68 -3.83 14.54 -8.62
N PRO A 69 -3.15 15.31 -7.74
CA PRO A 69 -3.31 16.76 -7.66
C PRO A 69 -2.97 17.53 -8.94
N THR A 70 -2.09 16.96 -9.78
CA THR A 70 -1.68 17.55 -11.07
C THR A 70 -2.54 17.08 -12.25
N SER A 71 -3.44 16.12 -12.03
CA SER A 71 -4.31 15.57 -13.06
C SER A 71 -5.55 16.45 -13.29
N LYS A 72 -6.12 16.41 -14.49
CA LYS A 72 -7.39 17.10 -14.83
C LYS A 72 -8.60 16.23 -14.47
N THR A 73 -8.66 15.72 -13.26
CA THR A 73 -9.73 14.82 -12.78
C THR A 73 -10.44 15.45 -11.58
N TRP A 74 -11.72 15.10 -11.37
CA TRP A 74 -12.47 15.51 -10.19
C TRP A 74 -11.79 15.09 -8.87
N ILE A 75 -10.97 14.04 -8.90
CA ILE A 75 -10.15 13.60 -7.76
C ILE A 75 -9.13 14.70 -7.38
N ALA A 76 -8.54 15.38 -8.35
CA ALA A 76 -7.59 16.47 -8.09
C ALA A 76 -8.27 17.62 -7.34
N ASP A 77 -9.48 17.98 -7.74
CA ASP A 77 -10.27 19.02 -7.09
C ASP A 77 -10.62 18.62 -5.65
N LEU A 78 -11.03 17.37 -5.44
CA LEU A 78 -11.31 16.87 -4.09
C LEU A 78 -10.06 16.79 -3.19
N ILE A 79 -8.86 16.54 -3.72
CA ILE A 79 -7.63 16.58 -2.92
C ILE A 79 -7.29 18.02 -2.53
N LYS A 80 -7.46 18.98 -3.44
CA LYS A 80 -7.20 20.41 -3.20
C LYS A 80 -8.22 21.02 -2.23
N THR A 81 -9.49 20.65 -2.38
CA THR A 81 -10.61 21.09 -1.56
C THR A 81 -11.30 19.89 -0.91
N PRO A 82 -10.71 19.31 0.15
CA PRO A 82 -11.28 18.15 0.82
C PRO A 82 -12.61 18.50 1.47
N MET A 83 -13.61 17.63 1.30
CA MET A 83 -14.91 17.78 1.94
C MET A 83 -14.75 17.78 3.46
N LYS A 84 -15.36 18.76 4.13
CA LYS A 84 -15.42 18.82 5.58
C LYS A 84 -16.50 17.86 6.06
N THR A 85 -16.09 16.75 6.66
CA THR A 85 -17.01 15.78 7.26
C THR A 85 -16.50 15.39 8.64
N ARG A 86 -17.40 14.88 9.51
CA ARG A 86 -17.03 14.40 10.85
C ARG A 86 -16.07 13.20 10.81
N MET A 87 -16.11 12.40 9.73
CA MET A 87 -15.29 11.21 9.58
C MET A 87 -14.09 11.47 8.65
N ALA A 88 -13.03 10.68 8.80
CA ALA A 88 -11.92 10.71 7.86
C ALA A 88 -12.40 10.19 6.50
N THR A 89 -12.22 10.99 5.45
CA THR A 89 -12.40 10.55 4.06
C THR A 89 -11.13 9.86 3.60
N TRP A 90 -11.20 9.14 2.47
CA TRP A 90 -10.02 8.51 1.89
C TRP A 90 -8.86 9.51 1.75
N MET A 91 -9.12 10.74 1.30
CA MET A 91 -8.13 11.79 1.07
C MET A 91 -7.52 12.34 2.36
N THR A 92 -8.35 12.69 3.35
CA THR A 92 -7.84 13.20 4.64
C THR A 92 -7.13 12.11 5.43
N GLY A 93 -7.58 10.86 5.30
CA GLY A 93 -6.87 9.67 5.76
C GLY A 93 -5.54 9.45 5.02
N SER A 94 -5.47 9.70 3.70
CA SER A 94 -4.21 9.62 2.90
C SER A 94 -3.20 10.61 3.37
N ALA A 95 -3.59 11.89 3.45
CA ALA A 95 -2.71 12.94 3.91
C ALA A 95 -2.16 12.64 5.31
N ARG A 96 -3.01 12.20 6.25
CA ARG A 96 -2.59 11.85 7.61
C ARG A 96 -1.68 10.63 7.63
N TRP A 97 -2.01 9.58 6.88
CA TRP A 97 -1.22 8.35 6.83
C TRP A 97 0.16 8.61 6.22
N ILE A 98 0.23 9.30 5.08
CA ILE A 98 1.52 9.65 4.43
C ILE A 98 2.38 10.45 5.40
N LYS A 99 1.80 11.45 6.08
CA LYS A 99 2.54 12.25 7.08
C LYS A 99 3.12 11.42 8.23
N ASN A 100 2.44 10.36 8.64
CA ASN A 100 2.83 9.56 9.80
C ASN A 100 3.76 8.39 9.44
N PHE A 101 3.66 7.85 8.22
CA PHE A 101 4.27 6.57 7.85
C PHE A 101 5.20 6.63 6.63
N CYS A 102 5.12 7.67 5.78
CA CYS A 102 6.05 7.86 4.67
C CYS A 102 7.22 8.75 5.10
N PHE A 103 8.43 8.21 4.97
CA PHE A 103 9.68 8.93 5.20
C PHE A 103 10.48 8.96 3.90
N HIS A 104 11.22 10.04 3.66
CA HIS A 104 12.15 10.10 2.53
C HIS A 104 13.55 9.76 3.02
N ASP A 105 14.18 8.78 2.36
CA ASP A 105 15.61 8.53 2.51
C ASP A 105 16.42 9.70 1.93
N SER A 106 17.70 9.78 2.30
CA SER A 106 18.74 10.62 1.71
C SER A 106 18.77 10.59 0.17
N ASN A 107 18.34 9.47 -0.45
CA ASN A 107 18.21 9.30 -1.89
C ASN A 107 16.87 9.77 -2.49
N GLY A 108 15.98 10.35 -1.68
CA GLY A 108 14.65 10.79 -2.09
C GLY A 108 13.63 9.66 -2.27
N GLN A 109 14.00 8.42 -1.94
CA GLN A 109 13.12 7.26 -2.03
C GLN A 109 12.21 7.18 -0.80
N THR A 110 10.91 6.92 -1.00
CA THR A 110 9.98 6.79 0.11
C THR A 110 10.10 5.42 0.77
N ILE A 111 10.38 5.43 2.07
CA ILE A 111 10.34 4.28 2.96
C ILE A 111 9.00 4.32 3.70
N ILE A 112 8.28 3.21 3.68
CA ILE A 112 6.99 3.02 4.35
C ILE A 112 7.25 2.13 5.56
N ARG A 113 6.97 2.67 6.75
CA ARG A 113 7.18 1.97 8.03
C ARG A 113 5.87 1.59 8.70
#